data_AF-A0A2N2LAQ4-F1
#
_entry.id   AF-A0A2N2LAQ4-F1
#
_cell.length_a   1.000
_cell.length_b   1.000
_cell.length_c   1.000
_cell.angle_alpha   90.00
_cell.angle_beta   90.00
_cell.angle_gamma   90.00
#
_symmetry.space_group_name_H-M   'P 1'
#
loop_
_entity.id
_entity.type
_entity.pdbx_description
1 polymer ?
#
loop_
_entity_poly.entity_id
_entity_poly.type
_entity_poly.pdbx_seq_one_letter_code
_entity_poly.pdbx_strand_id
1 'polypeptide(L)'
;MFKLDDNHLEAAQAIAEKHRTRKKCDSCYDRGWIGINDQNMLVLCTRCIDMDAAIEEWKAYVVQHEELKEHFSELFEEHAVEETTPEFEKPSLHDQRKASTITKNSFAPGQKRTGRTKKI
;
A
#
# COMPACT_ATOMS: atom_id res chain seq x y z
N MET A 1 1.97 17.61 -20.34
CA MET A 1 1.96 16.63 -19.23
C MET A 1 1.18 15.43 -19.73
N PHE A 2 1.81 14.27 -19.84
CA PHE A 2 1.17 13.04 -20.30
C PHE A 2 0.13 12.59 -19.27
N LYS A 3 -1.07 12.22 -19.74
CA LYS A 3 -2.15 11.67 -18.94
C LYS A 3 -2.51 10.31 -19.52
N LEU A 4 -2.54 9.29 -18.67
CA LEU A 4 -2.86 7.93 -19.09
C LEU A 4 -4.32 7.84 -19.54
N ASP A 5 -4.56 7.21 -20.69
CA ASP A 5 -5.93 6.96 -21.16
C ASP A 5 -6.68 5.99 -20.23
N ASP A 6 -8.00 6.17 -20.16
CA ASP A 6 -8.86 5.41 -19.23
C ASP A 6 -8.80 3.89 -19.51
N ASN A 7 -8.61 3.48 -20.77
CA ASN A 7 -8.43 2.07 -21.15
C ASN A 7 -7.24 1.40 -20.44
N HIS A 8 -6.13 2.13 -20.32
CA HIS A 8 -4.93 1.62 -19.66
C HIS A 8 -5.05 1.66 -18.14
N LEU A 9 -5.82 2.61 -17.62
CA LEU A 9 -6.15 2.68 -16.21
C LEU A 9 -7.01 1.48 -15.76
N GLU A 10 -8.00 1.08 -16.56
CA GLU A 10 -8.78 -0.14 -16.31
C GLU A 10 -7.90 -1.39 -16.32
N ALA A 11 -6.96 -1.49 -17.26
CA ALA A 11 -5.99 -2.58 -17.28
C ALA A 11 -5.12 -2.62 -16.02
N ALA A 12 -4.64 -1.46 -15.55
CA ALA A 12 -3.88 -1.35 -14.31
C ALA A 12 -4.70 -1.77 -13.09
N GLN A 13 -5.99 -1.40 -13.03
CA GLN A 13 -6.88 -1.84 -11.96
C GLN A 13 -7.07 -3.36 -11.98
N ALA A 14 -7.27 -3.96 -13.16
CA ALA A 14 -7.40 -5.41 -13.30
C ALA A 14 -6.14 -6.14 -12.81
N ILE A 15 -4.95 -5.63 -13.12
CA ILE A 15 -3.66 -6.17 -12.65
C ILE A 15 -3.58 -6.07 -11.11
N ALA A 16 -3.97 -4.93 -10.55
CA ALA A 16 -3.99 -4.71 -9.10
C ALA A 16 -4.92 -5.70 -8.36
N GLU A 17 -6.07 -6.04 -8.95
CA GLU A 17 -6.99 -7.03 -8.38
C GLU A 17 -6.45 -8.46 -8.45
N LYS A 18 -5.76 -8.82 -9.53
CA LYS A 18 -5.17 -10.16 -9.71
C LYS A 18 -4.05 -10.45 -8.69
N HIS A 19 -3.17 -9.48 -8.47
CA HIS A 19 -2.01 -9.62 -7.57
C HIS A 19 -2.31 -9.32 -6.11
N ARG A 20 -3.58 -9.44 -5.74
CA ARG A 20 -4.03 -9.12 -4.40
C ARG A 20 -3.72 -10.26 -3.43
N THR A 21 -2.84 -9.99 -2.47
CA THR A 21 -2.45 -10.95 -1.44
C THR A 21 -3.45 -11.02 -0.28
N ARG A 22 -4.19 -9.93 -0.02
CA ARG A 22 -5.12 -9.83 1.12
C ARG A 22 -6.51 -9.38 0.72
N LYS A 23 -7.53 -10.14 1.14
CA LYS A 23 -8.96 -9.86 0.88
C LYS A 23 -9.58 -8.70 1.68
N LYS A 24 -8.97 -8.30 2.80
CA LYS A 24 -9.46 -7.17 3.62
C LYS A 24 -8.33 -6.21 3.99
N CYS A 25 -8.58 -4.91 3.88
CA CYS A 25 -7.58 -3.85 4.00
C CYS A 25 -8.24 -2.49 4.29
N ASP A 26 -8.01 -1.94 5.48
CA ASP A 26 -8.57 -0.62 5.85
C ASP A 26 -7.93 0.54 5.07
N SER A 27 -6.72 0.34 4.54
CA SER A 27 -5.98 1.39 3.82
C SER A 27 -6.50 1.63 2.42
N CYS A 28 -6.87 0.57 1.69
CA CYS A 28 -7.40 0.66 0.33
C CYS A 28 -8.90 0.36 0.25
N TYR A 29 -9.54 0.10 1.40
CA TYR A 29 -10.96 -0.27 1.49
C TYR A 29 -11.29 -1.44 0.56
N ASP A 30 -10.47 -2.48 0.64
CA ASP A 30 -10.60 -3.73 -0.11
C ASP A 30 -10.48 -3.61 -1.64
N ARG A 31 -10.06 -2.46 -2.18
CA ARG A 31 -9.85 -2.27 -3.63
C ARG A 31 -8.53 -2.83 -4.12
N GLY A 32 -7.46 -2.67 -3.32
CA GLY A 32 -6.09 -3.02 -3.72
C GLY A 32 -5.25 -1.77 -4.06
N TRP A 33 -5.86 -0.67 -4.46
CA TRP A 33 -5.19 0.62 -4.68
C TRP A 33 -5.77 1.72 -3.79
N ILE A 34 -4.99 2.77 -3.55
CA ILE A 34 -5.37 3.90 -2.69
C ILE A 34 -6.10 4.97 -3.49
N GLY A 35 -5.66 5.21 -4.73
CA GLY A 35 -6.23 6.24 -5.59
C GLY A 35 -5.53 6.32 -6.93
N ILE A 36 -5.80 7.42 -7.63
CA ILE A 36 -5.25 7.76 -8.93
C ILE A 36 -4.58 9.13 -8.78
N ASN A 37 -3.43 9.34 -9.41
CA ASN A 37 -2.75 10.64 -9.39
C ASN A 37 -3.23 11.58 -10.51
N ASP A 38 -2.69 12.80 -10.58
CA ASP A 38 -3.06 13.80 -11.58
C ASP A 38 -2.79 13.36 -13.04
N GLN A 39 -1.89 12.38 -13.23
CA GLN A 39 -1.54 11.79 -14.53
C GLN A 39 -2.37 10.55 -14.87
N ASN A 40 -3.42 10.27 -14.10
CA ASN A 40 -4.25 9.07 -14.26
C ASN A 40 -3.49 7.76 -14.03
N MET A 41 -2.45 7.78 -13.18
CA MET A 41 -1.69 6.58 -12.78
C MET A 41 -2.22 6.03 -11.46
N LEU A 42 -2.32 4.70 -11.39
CA LEU A 42 -2.85 3.98 -10.23
C LEU A 42 -1.80 3.92 -9.10
N VAL A 43 -2.20 4.31 -7.89
CA VAL A 43 -1.36 4.21 -6.68
C VAL A 43 -1.72 2.93 -5.92
N LEU A 44 -0.89 1.90 -6.04
CA LEU A 44 -1.11 0.58 -5.43
C LEU A 44 -1.00 0.62 -3.90
N CYS A 45 -1.68 -0.31 -3.23
CA CYS A 45 -1.55 -0.51 -1.78
C CYS A 45 -0.42 -1.49 -1.46
N THR A 46 0.66 -0.98 -0.88
CA THR A 46 1.85 -1.75 -0.49
C THR A 46 1.61 -2.88 0.52
N ARG A 47 0.46 -2.91 1.18
CA ARG A 47 0.11 -3.92 2.19
C ARG A 47 -0.69 -5.09 1.65
N CYS A 48 -1.35 -4.89 0.51
CA CYS A 48 -2.47 -5.72 0.07
C CYS A 48 -2.25 -6.25 -1.36
N ILE A 49 -1.26 -5.72 -2.07
CA ILE A 49 -0.82 -6.16 -3.40
C ILE A 49 0.64 -6.61 -3.31
N ASP A 50 0.96 -7.64 -4.09
CA ASP A 50 2.35 -8.00 -4.40
C ASP A 50 2.91 -6.99 -5.42
N MET A 51 3.72 -6.05 -4.92
CA MET A 51 4.20 -4.92 -5.73
C MET A 51 5.08 -5.40 -6.87
N ASP A 52 5.95 -6.38 -6.63
CA ASP A 52 6.91 -6.85 -7.63
C ASP A 52 6.16 -7.54 -8.78
N ALA A 53 5.26 -8.46 -8.45
CA ALA A 53 4.44 -9.17 -9.44
C ALA A 53 3.52 -8.21 -10.24
N ALA A 54 2.91 -7.23 -9.57
CA ALA A 54 2.07 -6.23 -10.22
C ALA A 54 2.86 -5.31 -11.17
N ILE A 55 4.06 -4.90 -10.78
CA ILE A 55 4.94 -4.05 -11.60
C ILE A 55 5.43 -4.85 -12.82
N GLU A 56 5.79 -6.12 -12.66
CA GLU A 56 6.21 -6.97 -13.77
C GLU A 56 5.09 -7.18 -14.80
N GLU A 57 3.87 -7.50 -14.38
CA GLU A 57 2.72 -7.63 -15.30
C GLU A 57 2.40 -6.28 -15.98
N TRP A 58 2.50 -5.17 -15.24
CA TRP A 58 2.32 -3.83 -15.81
C TRP A 58 3.38 -3.51 -16.87
N LYS A 59 4.65 -3.81 -16.60
CA LYS A 59 5.73 -3.65 -17.59
C LYS A 59 5.47 -4.48 -18.84
N ALA A 60 5.05 -5.73 -18.68
CA ALA A 60 4.70 -6.60 -19.81
C ALA A 60 3.55 -6.01 -20.64
N TYR A 61 2.54 -5.43 -19.98
CA TYR A 61 1.43 -4.73 -20.64
C TYR A 61 1.90 -3.49 -21.41
N VAL A 62 2.70 -2.63 -20.79
CA VAL A 62 3.26 -1.42 -21.43
C VAL A 62 4.10 -1.78 -22.65
N VAL A 63 4.88 -2.88 -22.60
CA VAL A 63 5.71 -3.32 -23.73
C VAL A 63 4.88 -3.71 -24.96
N GLN A 64 3.66 -4.20 -24.75
CA GLN A 64 2.74 -4.59 -25.82
C GLN A 64 2.01 -3.40 -26.45
N HIS A 65 2.00 -2.24 -25.80
CA HIS A 65 1.32 -1.04 -26.26
C HIS A 65 2.34 0.02 -26.68
N GLU A 66 2.56 0.14 -27.99
CA GLU A 66 3.54 1.06 -28.60
C GLU A 66 3.30 2.53 -28.22
N GLU A 67 2.04 2.93 -28.06
CA GLU A 67 1.63 4.28 -27.63
C GLU A 67 2.15 4.64 -26.24
N LEU A 68 2.28 3.66 -25.34
CA LEU A 68 2.84 3.86 -24.00
C LEU A 68 4.36 3.83 -24.06
N LYS A 69 4.97 3.02 -24.93
CA LYS A 69 6.43 2.97 -25.07
C LYS A 69 7.04 4.32 -25.41
N GLU A 70 6.43 5.10 -26.28
CA GLU A 70 6.99 6.41 -26.65
C GLU A 70 7.07 7.35 -25.44
N HIS A 71 6.06 7.34 -24.56
CA HIS A 71 5.98 8.20 -23.39
C HIS A 71 6.73 7.69 -22.16
N PHE A 72 6.91 6.38 -22.05
CA PHE A 72 7.67 5.77 -20.96
C PHE A 72 9.11 5.42 -21.36
N SER A 73 9.51 5.60 -22.63
CA SER A 73 10.85 5.28 -23.15
C SER A 73 11.96 5.95 -22.35
N GLU A 74 11.85 7.25 -22.03
CA GLU A 74 12.81 7.96 -21.17
C GLU A 74 12.94 7.32 -19.77
N LEU A 75 11.83 6.82 -19.20
CA LEU A 75 11.80 6.11 -17.91
C LEU A 75 12.41 4.70 -17.97
N PHE A 76 12.48 4.09 -19.16
CA PHE A 76 13.06 2.76 -19.36
C PHE A 76 14.52 2.82 -19.84
N GLU A 77 14.93 3.86 -20.58
CA GLU A 77 16.31 4.03 -21.04
C GLU A 77 17.25 4.52 -19.92
N GLU A 78 16.76 5.23 -18.90
CA GLU A 78 17.60 5.70 -17.77
C GLU A 78 17.90 4.62 -16.71
N HIS A 79 17.21 3.47 -16.73
CA HIS A 79 17.28 2.46 -15.66
C HIS A 79 18.20 1.26 -15.96
N ALA A 80 19.26 1.46 -16.75
CA ALA A 80 20.41 0.55 -16.81
C ALA A 80 21.51 0.91 -15.79
N VAL A 81 21.15 1.55 -14.68
CA VAL A 81 22.07 1.84 -13.57
C VAL A 81 21.56 1.17 -12.29
N GLU A 82 22.24 0.08 -11.96
CA GLU A 82 22.45 -0.53 -10.65
C GLU A 82 21.22 -0.84 -9.78
N GLU A 83 20.99 -2.15 -9.65
CA GLU A 83 20.38 -2.79 -8.49
C GLU A 83 20.98 -2.26 -7.18
N THR A 84 20.47 -1.14 -6.67
CA THR A 84 20.56 -0.81 -5.25
C THR A 84 19.26 -1.25 -4.63
N THR A 85 19.21 -2.53 -4.27
CA THR A 85 18.30 -3.05 -3.26
C THR A 85 18.28 -2.06 -2.09
N PRO A 86 17.16 -1.40 -1.74
CA PRO A 86 17.04 -0.87 -0.40
C PRO A 86 17.03 -2.10 0.50
N GLU A 87 18.16 -2.35 1.16
CA GLU A 87 18.25 -3.22 2.32
C GLU A 87 17.08 -2.83 3.24
N PHE A 88 16.01 -3.63 3.19
CA PHE A 88 15.04 -3.69 4.25
C PHE A 88 15.81 -4.24 5.45
N GLU A 89 16.48 -3.35 6.19
CA GLU A 89 17.00 -3.65 7.51
C GLU A 89 15.81 -4.12 8.33
N LYS A 90 15.70 -5.44 8.48
CA LYS A 90 14.77 -6.07 9.42
C LYS A 90 15.06 -5.42 10.77
N PRO A 91 14.12 -4.69 11.39
CA PRO A 91 14.34 -4.23 12.75
C PRO A 91 14.55 -5.47 13.63
N SER A 92 15.78 -5.58 14.14
CA SER A 92 16.26 -6.64 15.02
C SER A 92 15.26 -6.86 16.16
N LEU A 93 14.74 -8.08 16.26
CA LEU A 93 13.97 -8.58 17.39
C LEU A 93 14.89 -8.79 18.60
N HIS A 94 15.31 -7.70 19.25
CA HIS A 94 15.91 -7.79 20.59
C HIS A 94 15.82 -6.45 21.35
N ASP A 95 14.64 -6.16 21.91
CA ASP A 95 14.54 -5.58 23.26
C ASP A 95 13.10 -5.71 23.80
N GLN A 96 12.66 -6.97 23.96
CA GLN A 96 11.55 -7.23 24.87
C GLN A 96 12.10 -7.23 26.29
N ARG A 97 12.06 -6.07 26.97
CA ARG A 97 11.78 -5.95 28.42
C ARG A 97 11.96 -4.50 28.89
N LYS A 98 10.84 -3.82 29.15
CA LYS A 98 10.46 -3.38 30.52
C LYS A 98 9.13 -2.60 30.52
N ALA A 99 8.21 -3.12 31.34
CA ALA A 99 7.07 -2.46 31.99
C ALA A 99 5.93 -1.88 31.12
N SER A 100 5.08 -2.76 30.57
CA SER A 100 3.66 -2.42 30.47
C SER A 100 3.00 -2.72 31.82
N THR A 101 2.64 -1.69 32.56
CA THR A 101 1.71 -1.82 33.69
C THR A 101 0.37 -2.25 33.13
N ILE A 102 0.07 -3.54 33.26
CA ILE A 102 -1.26 -4.10 32.99
C ILE A 102 -2.20 -3.52 34.06
N THR A 103 -2.83 -2.39 33.76
CA THR A 103 -4.01 -1.94 34.49
C THR A 103 -5.14 -2.87 34.04
N LYS A 104 -5.38 -3.92 34.82
CA LYS A 104 -6.53 -4.80 34.64
C LYS A 104 -7.79 -3.95 34.73
N ASN A 105 -8.45 -3.70 33.59
CA ASN A 105 -9.81 -3.18 33.57
C ASN A 105 -10.73 -4.30 34.10
N SER A 106 -10.92 -4.32 35.42
CA SER A 106 -11.95 -5.10 36.09
C SER A 106 -13.30 -4.43 35.84
N PHE A 107 -13.94 -4.73 34.71
CA PHE A 107 -15.34 -4.41 34.52
C PHE A 107 -16.18 -5.61 34.95
N ALA A 108 -16.75 -5.55 36.15
CA ALA A 108 -17.76 -6.49 36.62
C ALA A 108 -19.16 -5.86 36.45
N PRO A 109 -20.13 -6.56 35.84
CA PRO A 109 -21.50 -6.06 35.73
C PRO A 109 -22.07 -5.80 37.12
N GLY A 110 -22.47 -4.56 37.42
CA GLY A 110 -23.03 -4.16 38.73
C GLY A 110 -22.16 -3.22 39.57
N GLN A 111 -20.92 -2.91 39.19
CA GLN A 111 -20.11 -1.91 39.90
C GLN A 111 -20.53 -0.47 39.54
N LYS A 112 -21.05 0.27 40.53
CA LYS A 112 -21.39 1.70 40.39
C LYS A 112 -20.10 2.52 40.28
N ARG A 113 -19.94 3.24 39.16
CA ARG A 113 -18.87 4.23 38.97
C ARG A 113 -18.99 5.32 40.03
N THR A 114 -18.09 5.34 41.01
CA THR A 114 -18.03 6.43 41.99
C THR A 114 -17.65 7.72 41.27
N GLY A 115 -18.54 8.71 41.33
CA GLY A 115 -18.58 9.87 40.46
C GLY A 115 -17.40 10.84 40.62
N ARG A 116 -17.15 11.57 39.54
CA ARG A 116 -16.29 12.76 39.49
C ARG A 116 -17.00 13.91 40.22
N THR A 117 -16.56 14.24 41.43
CA THR A 117 -17.00 15.44 42.14
C THR A 117 -16.59 16.68 41.34
N LYS A 118 -17.59 17.43 40.87
CA LYS A 118 -17.41 18.73 40.22
C LYS A 118 -17.03 19.73 41.32
N LYS A 119 -15.81 20.28 41.31
CA LYS A 119 -15.46 21.42 42.18
C LYS A 119 -16.21 22.65 41.62
N ILE A 120 -17.03 23.26 42.47
CA ILE A 120 -17.56 24.62 42.31
C ILE A 120 -16.47 25.59 42.74
#